data_AF-A0A4Y7U4R7-F1
#
_entry.id   AF-A0A4Y7U4R7-F1
#
_cell.length_a   1.000
_cell.length_b   1.000
_cell.length_c   1.000
_cell.angle_alpha   90.00
_cell.angle_beta   90.00
_cell.angle_gamma   90.00
#
_symmetry.space_group_name_H-M   'P 1'
#
loop_
_entity.id
_entity.type
_entity.pdbx_description
1 polymer ?
#
loop_
_entity_poly.entity_id
_entity_poly.type
_entity_poly.pdbx_seq_one_letter_code
_entity_poly.pdbx_strand_id
1 'polypeptide(L)' 'DKFLERLKTERVLELAGESVRWEDLKRWGDLDTQASVDKISLRDPDFKTFTVGKNHRLPIPQVDVDNNPNLDQHPEY' A
#
# COMPACT_ATOMS: atom_id res chain seq x y z
N ASP A 1 -16.04 -13.11 -6.47
CA ASP A 1 -14.56 -13.16 -6.34
C ASP A 1 -13.82 -13.39 -7.65
N LYS A 2 -14.13 -14.44 -8.44
CA LYS A 2 -13.42 -14.73 -9.71
C LYS A 2 -13.33 -13.55 -10.69
N PHE A 3 -14.40 -12.75 -10.80
CA PHE A 3 -14.40 -11.55 -11.65
C PHE A 3 -13.43 -10.48 -11.14
N LEU A 4 -13.44 -10.21 -9.82
CA LEU A 4 -12.52 -9.23 -9.23
C LEU A 4 -11.07 -9.67 -9.43
N GLU A 5 -10.74 -10.93 -9.19
CA GLU A 5 -9.38 -11.46 -9.43
C GLU A 5 -8.93 -11.31 -10.89
N ARG A 6 -9.85 -11.53 -11.84
CA ARG A 6 -9.56 -11.30 -13.25
C ARG A 6 -9.35 -9.81 -13.53
N LEU A 7 -10.19 -8.94 -12.98
CA LEU A 7 -10.06 -7.48 -13.09
C LEU A 7 -8.72 -6.99 -12.50
N LYS A 8 -8.31 -7.49 -11.33
CA LYS A 8 -7.01 -7.18 -10.71
C LYS A 8 -5.86 -7.55 -11.63
N THR A 9 -5.97 -8.69 -12.33
CA THR A 9 -4.96 -9.15 -13.30
C THR A 9 -4.90 -8.24 -14.52
N GLU A 10 -6.04 -7.96 -15.18
CA GLU A 10 -6.07 -7.10 -16.37
C GLU A 10 -5.58 -5.68 -16.09
N ARG A 11 -5.89 -5.12 -14.91
CA ARG A 11 -5.39 -3.79 -14.54
C ARG A 11 -3.87 -3.72 -14.39
N VAL A 12 -3.23 -4.81 -13.95
CA VAL A 12 -1.76 -4.88 -13.91
C VAL A 12 -1.17 -4.96 -15.32
N LEU A 13 -1.82 -5.68 -16.23
CA LEU A 13 -1.36 -5.86 -17.59
C LEU A 13 -1.53 -4.58 -18.43
N GLU A 14 -2.69 -3.93 -18.32
CA GLU A 14 -3.02 -2.75 -19.11
C GLU A 14 -2.28 -1.49 -18.62
N LEU A 15 -2.25 -1.26 -17.31
CA LEU A 15 -1.80 0.01 -16.71
C LEU A 15 -0.37 -0.08 -16.13
N ALA A 16 0.44 -1.01 -16.64
CA ALA A 16 1.80 -1.21 -16.18
C ALA A 16 2.65 0.05 -16.43
N GLY A 17 3.29 0.58 -15.39
CA GLY A 17 4.13 1.78 -15.47
C GLY A 17 3.36 3.10 -15.33
N GLU A 18 2.04 3.08 -15.18
CA GLU A 18 1.20 4.29 -15.06
C GLU A 18 0.98 4.76 -13.61
N SER A 19 1.75 4.23 -12.65
CA SER A 19 1.70 4.62 -11.23
C SER A 19 0.35 4.40 -10.52
N VAL A 20 -0.51 3.53 -11.04
CA VAL A 20 -1.83 3.23 -10.43
C VAL A 20 -1.84 2.00 -9.51
N ARG A 21 -0.80 1.17 -9.57
CA ARG A 21 -0.77 -0.14 -8.91
C ARG A 21 -0.88 -0.03 -7.38
N TRP A 22 -0.23 0.97 -6.78
CA TRP A 22 -0.25 1.18 -5.35
C TRP A 22 -1.67 1.45 -4.82
N GLU A 23 -2.38 2.37 -5.48
CA GLU A 23 -3.75 2.74 -5.10
C GLU A 23 -4.71 1.56 -5.27
N ASP A 24 -4.50 0.73 -6.30
CA ASP A 24 -5.24 -0.51 -6.50
C ASP A 24 -5.04 -1.51 -5.35
N LEU A 25 -3.79 -1.79 -4.98
CA LEU A 25 -3.47 -2.70 -3.87
C LEU A 25 -4.09 -2.20 -2.56
N LYS A 26 -3.98 -0.90 -2.28
CA LYS A 26 -4.50 -0.27 -1.07
C LYS A 26 -6.02 -0.31 -1.00
N ARG A 27 -6.73 0.11 -2.06
CA ARG A 27 -8.20 0.17 -2.06
C ARG A 27 -8.87 -1.19 -2.04
N TRP A 28 -8.16 -2.25 -2.44
CA TRP A 28 -8.65 -3.63 -2.37
C TRP A 28 -8.30 -4.34 -1.05
N GLY A 29 -7.58 -3.68 -0.14
CA GLY A 29 -7.13 -4.28 1.12
C GLY A 29 -6.03 -5.32 0.96
N ASP A 30 -5.35 -5.36 -0.20
CA ASP A 30 -4.27 -6.32 -0.47
C ASP A 30 -2.99 -6.02 0.36
N LEU A 31 -2.96 -4.87 1.05
CA LEU A 31 -1.87 -4.44 1.93
C LEU A 31 -2.19 -4.62 3.44
N ASP A 32 -3.37 -5.12 3.78
CA ASP A 32 -3.88 -5.13 5.16
C ASP A 32 -3.49 -6.39 5.95
N THR A 33 -2.99 -7.43 5.26
CA THR A 33 -2.57 -8.68 5.90
C THR A 33 -1.21 -9.14 5.38
N GLN A 34 -0.42 -9.74 6.27
CA GLN A 34 0.91 -10.25 5.90
C GLN A 34 0.80 -11.32 4.81
N ALA A 35 -0.22 -12.19 4.86
CA ALA A 35 -0.43 -13.22 3.86
C ALA A 35 -0.68 -12.67 2.44
N SER A 36 -1.33 -11.50 2.32
CA SER A 36 -1.52 -10.82 1.02
C SER A 36 -0.22 -10.16 0.56
N VAL A 37 0.48 -9.48 1.46
CA VAL A 37 1.80 -8.86 1.18
C VAL A 37 2.82 -9.91 0.74
N ASP A 38 2.86 -11.08 1.40
CA ASP A 38 3.76 -12.17 1.05
C ASP A 38 3.52 -12.66 -0.37
N LYS A 39 2.25 -12.77 -0.82
CA LYS A 39 1.92 -13.13 -2.20
C LYS A 39 2.41 -12.10 -3.21
N ILE A 40 2.33 -10.81 -2.87
CA ILE A 40 2.85 -9.72 -3.72
C ILE A 40 4.38 -9.81 -3.78
N SER A 41 5.03 -10.07 -2.63
CA SER A 41 6.50 -10.15 -2.51
C SER A 41 7.16 -11.23 -3.39
N LEU A 42 6.39 -12.25 -3.79
CA LEU A 42 6.82 -13.27 -4.76
C LEU A 42 7.14 -12.70 -6.14
N ARG A 43 6.50 -11.58 -6.50
CA ARG A 43 6.63 -10.91 -7.80
C ARG A 43 7.31 -9.55 -7.70
N ASP A 44 7.26 -8.95 -6.52
CA ASP A 44 7.81 -7.63 -6.24
C ASP A 44 8.66 -7.67 -4.95
N PRO A 45 9.99 -7.83 -5.07
CA PRO A 45 10.89 -7.95 -3.92
C PRO A 45 10.86 -6.75 -2.96
N ASP A 46 10.39 -5.57 -3.38
CA ASP A 46 10.34 -4.38 -2.54
C ASP A 46 9.35 -4.56 -1.36
N PHE A 47 8.39 -5.47 -1.49
CA PHE A 47 7.46 -5.82 -0.42
C PHE A 47 8.06 -6.72 0.67
N LYS A 48 9.30 -7.21 0.53
CA LYS A 48 9.94 -8.06 1.56
C LYS A 48 10.18 -7.34 2.89
N THR A 49 10.33 -6.02 2.86
CA THR A 49 10.53 -5.18 4.06
C THR A 49 9.25 -4.43 4.44
N PHE A 50 8.11 -4.79 3.85
CA PHE A 50 6.84 -4.13 4.11
C PHE A 50 6.28 -4.53 5.48
N THR A 51 6.03 -3.55 6.33
CA THR A 51 5.37 -3.70 7.63
C THR A 51 3.89 -3.35 7.49
N VAL A 52 3.02 -4.36 7.65
CA VAL A 52 1.56 -4.21 7.65
C VAL A 52 1.13 -3.24 8.75
N GLY A 53 0.14 -2.39 8.45
CA GLY A 53 -0.30 -1.31 9.35
C GLY A 53 0.61 -0.10 9.38
N LYS A 54 1.81 -0.15 8.78
CA LYS A 54 2.71 1.01 8.67
C LYS A 54 2.85 1.48 7.23
N ASN A 55 3.48 0.66 6.39
CA ASN A 55 3.99 1.10 5.08
C ASN A 55 2.94 1.39 4.00
N HIS A 56 1.65 1.12 4.23
CA HIS A 56 0.56 1.44 3.30
C HIS A 56 0.22 2.95 3.23
N ARG A 57 0.91 3.78 4.03
CA ARG A 57 0.76 5.22 4.11
C ARG A 57 2.14 5.87 4.29
N LEU A 58 2.21 7.15 3.99
CA LEU A 58 3.39 7.96 4.29
C LEU A 58 3.20 8.63 5.66
N PRO A 59 4.29 8.88 6.42
CA PRO A 59 4.21 9.71 7.60
C PRO A 59 3.77 11.13 7.22
N ILE A 60 3.06 11.79 8.14
CA ILE A 60 2.89 13.25 8.06
C ILE A 60 4.30 13.87 8.15
N PRO A 61 4.67 14.85 7.31
CA PRO A 61 5.96 15.51 7.42
C PRO A 61 6.21 16.02 8.84
N GLN A 62 7.38 15.70 9.40
CA GLN A 62 7.67 16.00 10.81
C GLN A 62 7.53 17.49 11.14
N VAL A 63 7.93 18.37 10.21
CA VAL A 63 7.80 19.82 10.35
C VAL A 63 6.34 20.29 10.49
N ASP A 64 5.38 19.56 9.90
CA ASP A 64 3.95 19.91 10.01
C ASP A 64 3.41 19.52 11.40
N VAL A 65 3.84 18.38 11.93
CA VAL A 65 3.52 17.91 13.29
C VAL A 65 4.13 18.85 14.33
N ASP A 66 5.41 19.20 14.18
CA ASP A 66 6.13 20.06 15.13
C ASP A 66 5.56 21.49 15.19
N ASN A 67 5.03 22.00 14.07
CA ASN A 67 4.50 23.36 13.99
C ASN A 67 3.02 23.49 14.34
N ASN A 68 2.26 22.40 14.39
CA ASN A 68 0.83 22.42 14.66
C ASN A 68 0.48 21.56 15.89
N PRO A 69 0.21 22.16 17.06
CA PRO A 69 -0.09 21.42 18.29
C PRO A 69 -1.43 20.64 18.24
N ASN A 70 -2.24 20.81 17.19
CA ASN A 70 -3.47 20.06 16.98
C ASN A 70 -3.31 18.93 15.94
N LEU A 71 -2.09 18.64 15.49
CA LEU A 71 -1.79 17.62 14.49
C LEU A 71 -0.91 16.54 15.10
N ASP A 72 -1.48 15.35 15.29
CA ASP A 72 -0.75 14.19 15.78
C ASP A 72 -0.30 13.29 14.61
N GLN A 73 0.87 12.67 14.77
CA GLN A 73 1.34 11.63 13.88
C GLN A 73 0.50 10.36 14.04
N HIS A 74 0.46 9.54 13.00
CA HIS A 74 -0.12 8.21 13.10
C HIS A 74 0.72 7.32 14.05
N PRO A 75 0.13 6.55 14.98
CA PRO A 75 0.88 5.79 16.02
C PRO A 75 2.05 4.91 15.56
N GLU A 76 2.02 4.44 14.31
CA GLU A 76 3.02 3.58 13.70
C GLU A 76 4.24 4.36 13.14
N TYR A 77 4.21 5.69 13.15
CA TYR A 77 5.25 6.59 12.64
C TYR A 77 5.82 7.53 13.71
#